data_AF-A0A7W0WTJ3-F1
#
_entry.id   AF-A0A7W0WTJ3-F1
#
_cell.length_a   1.000
_cell.length_b   1.000
_cell.length_c   1.000
_cell.angle_alpha   90.00
_cell.angle_beta   90.00
_cell.angle_gamma   90.00
#
_symmetry.space_group_name_H-M   'P 1'
#
loop_
_entity.id
_entity.type
_entity.pdbx_description
1 polymer ?
#
loop_
_entity_poly.entity_id
_entity_poly.type
_entity_poly.pdbx_seq_one_letter_code
_entity_poly.pdbx_strand_id
1 'polypeptide(L)'
;MNRVDDLVRFRSNRQEEIDSAAQYRAMADVEQDQAVARVYRELAEVEERHVTFWEQQLEQRGVDPGARAPSVRARILCWTARKFGARMILPTVASRETAGRNDYAMQAESRHTRMTAQERSHARVLTAMIKRREGAEGSELARVEGRHRNIGGNALRAAVLGANDGLCSNLALVMGVAGATTSSPAILIAGIAGLVAGACSMALGEWISVTSSRELAE
;
A
#
# COMPACT_ATOMS: atom_id res chain seq x y z
N MET A 1 28.22 -7.79 15.39
CA MET A 1 27.39 -7.45 14.21
C MET A 1 28.31 -7.46 12.99
N ASN A 2 27.96 -8.19 11.93
CA ASN A 2 28.85 -8.37 10.79
C ASN A 2 28.65 -7.25 9.76
N ARG A 3 29.74 -6.77 9.13
CA ARG A 3 29.70 -5.61 8.18
C ARG A 3 28.71 -5.81 7.03
N VAL A 4 28.51 -7.05 6.59
CA VAL A 4 27.58 -7.41 5.50
C VAL A 4 26.12 -7.22 5.93
N ASP A 5 25.78 -7.60 7.17
CA ASP A 5 24.41 -7.51 7.70
C ASP A 5 23.99 -6.04 7.85
N ASP A 6 24.92 -5.16 8.23
CA ASP A 6 24.67 -3.72 8.33
C ASP A 6 24.40 -3.07 6.98
N LEU A 7 25.14 -3.46 5.93
CA LEU A 7 24.94 -2.93 4.57
C LEU A 7 23.59 -3.35 3.97
N VAL A 8 23.19 -4.61 4.17
CA VAL A 8 21.87 -5.10 3.74
C VAL A 8 20.77 -4.33 4.45
N ARG A 9 20.91 -4.12 5.77
CA ARG A 9 19.97 -3.32 6.56
C ARG A 9 19.86 -1.89 6.05
N PHE A 10 20.98 -1.18 5.83
CA PHE A 10 20.94 0.20 5.35
C PHE A 10 20.30 0.33 3.97
N ARG A 11 20.56 -0.63 3.07
CA ARG A 11 19.89 -0.66 1.76
C ARG A 11 18.39 -0.87 1.90
N SER A 12 17.97 -1.77 2.80
CA SER A 12 16.55 -2.00 3.10
C SER A 12 15.89 -0.73 3.64
N ASN A 13 16.47 -0.12 4.68
CA ASN A 13 15.96 1.11 5.27
C ASN A 13 15.86 2.21 4.19
N ARG A 14 16.94 2.44 3.42
CA ARG A 14 16.94 3.41 2.32
C ARG A 14 15.80 3.16 1.32
N GLN A 15 15.54 1.91 0.95
CA GLN A 15 14.47 1.59 0.00
C GLN A 15 13.07 1.87 0.58
N GLU A 16 12.87 1.63 1.86
CA GLU A 16 11.60 1.96 2.54
C GLU A 16 11.35 3.46 2.55
N GLU A 17 12.37 4.25 2.87
CA GLU A 17 12.27 5.72 2.82
C GLU A 17 11.97 6.25 1.41
N ILE A 18 12.60 5.68 0.36
CA ILE A 18 12.31 6.03 -1.04
C ILE A 18 10.86 5.70 -1.39
N ASP A 19 10.38 4.53 -0.97
CA ASP A 19 9.03 4.06 -1.23
C ASP A 19 7.98 4.96 -0.54
N SER A 20 8.20 5.32 0.73
CA SER A 20 7.32 6.19 1.52
C SER A 20 7.30 7.61 0.95
N ALA A 21 8.47 8.21 0.64
CA ALA A 21 8.55 9.53 0.00
C ALA A 21 7.74 9.59 -1.31
N ALA A 22 7.83 8.56 -2.14
CA ALA A 22 7.08 8.48 -3.39
C ALA A 22 5.57 8.37 -3.18
N GLN A 23 5.14 7.56 -2.20
CA GLN A 23 3.74 7.38 -1.85
C GLN A 23 3.12 8.68 -1.29
N TYR A 24 3.81 9.37 -0.39
CA TYR A 24 3.34 10.65 0.16
C TYR A 24 3.19 11.71 -0.92
N ARG A 25 4.15 11.81 -1.85
CA ARG A 25 4.01 12.71 -3.02
C ARG A 25 2.81 12.37 -3.87
N ALA A 26 2.65 11.10 -4.22
CA ALA A 26 1.52 10.66 -5.04
C ALA A 26 0.17 10.95 -4.37
N MET A 27 0.09 10.85 -3.04
CA MET A 27 -1.09 11.25 -2.28
C MET A 27 -1.28 12.77 -2.24
N ALA A 28 -0.21 13.54 -2.08
CA ALA A 28 -0.27 15.00 -2.08
C ALA A 28 -0.72 15.58 -3.44
N ASP A 29 -0.35 14.95 -4.54
CA ASP A 29 -0.67 15.39 -5.91
C ASP A 29 -2.16 15.27 -6.24
N VAL A 30 -2.86 14.33 -5.59
CA VAL A 30 -4.27 14.03 -5.86
C VAL A 30 -5.23 14.41 -4.73
N GLU A 31 -4.70 14.85 -3.59
CA GLU A 31 -5.51 15.27 -2.45
C GLU A 31 -6.13 16.66 -2.71
N GLN A 32 -7.43 16.75 -2.48
CA GLN A 32 -8.22 17.96 -2.76
C GLN A 32 -8.11 18.96 -1.60
N ASP A 33 -8.05 18.46 -0.36
CA ASP A 33 -7.85 19.32 0.82
C ASP A 33 -6.39 19.80 0.85
N GLN A 34 -6.18 21.08 0.55
CA GLN A 34 -4.84 21.68 0.52
C GLN A 34 -4.10 21.56 1.86
N ALA A 35 -4.82 21.53 2.99
CA ALA A 35 -4.19 21.34 4.30
C ALA A 35 -3.63 19.92 4.42
N VAL A 36 -4.40 18.91 4.00
CA VAL A 36 -3.96 17.50 4.02
C VAL A 36 -2.83 17.27 2.99
N ALA A 37 -2.96 17.85 1.79
CA ALA A 37 -1.93 17.78 0.76
C ALA A 37 -0.60 18.38 1.24
N ARG A 38 -0.63 19.50 1.99
CA ARG A 38 0.58 20.07 2.61
C ARG A 38 1.23 19.10 3.59
N VAL A 39 0.45 18.45 4.45
CA VAL A 39 1.00 17.48 5.41
C VAL A 39 1.65 16.29 4.67
N TYR A 40 1.05 15.78 3.60
CA TYR A 40 1.69 14.75 2.79
C TYR A 40 3.01 15.21 2.16
N ARG A 41 3.12 16.47 1.71
CA ARG A 41 4.40 17.01 1.21
C ARG A 41 5.45 17.12 2.32
N GLU A 42 5.06 17.60 3.49
CA GLU A 42 5.95 17.68 4.65
C GLU A 42 6.47 16.29 5.06
N LEU A 43 5.60 15.28 5.08
CA LEU A 43 6.00 13.88 5.33
C LEU A 43 6.99 13.40 4.25
N ALA A 44 6.71 13.65 2.97
CA ALA A 44 7.62 13.29 1.89
C ALA A 44 9.02 13.92 2.07
N GLU A 45 9.10 15.20 2.41
CA GLU A 45 10.36 15.91 2.66
C GLU A 45 11.13 15.39 3.87
N VAL A 46 10.42 14.86 4.88
CA VAL A 46 11.07 14.16 5.99
C VAL A 46 11.72 12.86 5.49
N GLU A 47 10.98 12.03 4.75
CA GLU A 47 11.54 10.76 4.25
C GLU A 47 12.70 10.99 3.29
N GLU A 48 12.71 12.06 2.49
CA GLU A 48 13.88 12.37 1.66
C GLU A 48 15.14 12.68 2.47
N ARG A 49 14.99 13.27 3.64
CA ARG A 49 16.10 13.47 4.58
C ARG A 49 16.55 12.14 5.16
N HIS A 50 15.63 11.22 5.45
CA HIS A 50 15.96 9.87 5.88
C HIS A 50 16.69 9.08 4.78
N VAL A 51 16.25 9.16 3.52
CA VAL A 51 16.98 8.60 2.35
C VAL A 51 18.42 9.10 2.34
N THR A 52 18.59 10.42 2.44
CA THR A 52 19.91 11.06 2.40
C THR A 52 20.80 10.60 3.58
N PHE A 53 20.22 10.43 4.77
CA PHE A 53 20.92 9.87 5.92
C PHE A 53 21.43 8.45 5.65
N TRP A 54 20.59 7.56 5.11
CA TRP A 54 21.01 6.19 4.81
C TRP A 54 22.01 6.10 3.66
N GLU A 55 21.94 7.00 2.68
CA GLU A 55 22.96 7.14 1.64
C GLU A 55 24.32 7.49 2.23
N GLN A 56 24.38 8.47 3.13
CA GLN A 56 25.62 8.82 3.83
C GLN A 56 26.19 7.65 4.63
N GLN A 57 25.34 6.82 5.26
CA GLN A 57 25.80 5.63 5.97
C GLN A 57 26.42 4.56 5.05
N LEU A 58 25.91 4.44 3.81
CA LEU A 58 26.47 3.55 2.78
C LEU A 58 27.78 4.11 2.21
N GLU A 59 27.82 5.40 1.91
CA GLU A 59 29.00 6.11 1.37
C GLU A 59 30.17 6.10 2.35
N GLN A 60 29.93 6.33 3.65
CA GLN A 60 30.95 6.23 4.70
C GLN A 60 31.60 4.85 4.79
N ARG A 61 30.94 3.83 4.23
CA ARG A 61 31.42 2.44 4.18
C ARG A 61 31.96 2.08 2.79
N GLY A 62 32.12 3.07 1.90
CA GLY A 62 32.66 2.91 0.56
C GLY A 62 31.71 2.23 -0.44
N VAL A 63 30.41 2.24 -0.17
CA VAL A 63 29.39 1.61 -1.03
C VAL A 63 28.59 2.68 -1.75
N ASP A 64 28.51 2.59 -3.07
CA ASP A 64 27.62 3.44 -3.87
C ASP A 64 26.14 3.12 -3.51
N PRO A 65 25.36 4.12 -3.07
CA PRO A 65 23.95 3.94 -2.77
C PRO A 65 23.07 3.65 -4.01
N GLY A 66 23.55 3.96 -5.21
CA GLY A 66 22.82 3.76 -6.47
C GLY A 66 21.61 4.70 -6.64
N ALA A 67 20.85 4.51 -7.71
CA ALA A 67 19.74 5.39 -8.06
C ALA A 67 18.58 5.35 -7.03
N ARG A 68 17.91 6.50 -6.84
CA ARG A 68 16.67 6.60 -6.07
C ARG A 68 15.49 6.20 -6.95
N ALA A 69 15.06 4.95 -6.86
CA ALA A 69 13.92 4.45 -7.61
C ALA A 69 12.91 3.76 -6.68
N PRO A 70 11.61 4.13 -6.72
CA PRO A 70 10.58 3.42 -5.97
C PRO A 70 10.48 1.97 -6.43
N SER A 71 10.23 1.07 -5.48
CA SER A 71 9.99 -0.34 -5.74
C SER A 71 8.75 -0.53 -6.62
N VAL A 72 8.63 -1.69 -7.26
CA VAL A 72 7.45 -2.02 -8.08
C VAL A 72 6.16 -1.89 -7.27
N ARG A 73 6.18 -2.36 -6.01
CA ARG A 73 5.05 -2.24 -5.08
C ARG A 73 4.70 -0.77 -4.82
N ALA A 74 5.69 0.08 -4.54
CA ALA A 74 5.45 1.51 -4.34
C ALA A 74 4.91 2.18 -5.60
N ARG A 75 5.39 1.80 -6.80
CA ARG A 75 4.85 2.30 -8.07
C ARG A 75 3.38 1.93 -8.27
N ILE A 76 3.00 0.69 -7.95
CA ILE A 76 1.61 0.24 -8.00
C ILE A 76 0.76 1.08 -7.04
N LEU A 77 1.19 1.29 -5.79
CA LEU A 77 0.46 2.11 -4.84
C LEU A 77 0.36 3.57 -5.29
N CYS A 78 1.44 4.16 -5.83
CA CYS A 78 1.41 5.51 -6.39
C CYS A 78 0.43 5.61 -7.57
N TRP A 79 0.40 4.60 -8.43
CA TRP A 79 -0.57 4.52 -9.53
C TRP A 79 -2.00 4.44 -9.00
N THR A 80 -2.26 3.58 -8.00
CA THR A 80 -3.57 3.44 -7.36
C THR A 80 -4.02 4.76 -6.73
N ALA A 81 -3.13 5.44 -6.01
CA ALA A 81 -3.41 6.76 -5.44
C ALA A 81 -3.77 7.77 -6.54
N ARG A 82 -3.00 7.80 -7.63
CA ARG A 82 -3.27 8.72 -8.75
C ARG A 82 -4.61 8.44 -9.43
N LYS A 83 -5.00 7.17 -9.53
CA LYS A 83 -6.21 6.76 -10.25
C LYS A 83 -7.49 6.84 -9.41
N PHE A 84 -7.41 6.49 -8.13
CA PHE A 84 -8.57 6.34 -7.24
C PHE A 84 -8.53 7.28 -6.02
N GLY A 85 -7.51 8.12 -5.91
CA GLY A 85 -7.31 9.06 -4.82
C GLY A 85 -6.47 8.49 -3.66
N ALA A 86 -5.94 9.39 -2.83
CA ALA A 86 -5.08 9.06 -1.68
C ALA A 86 -5.76 8.13 -0.67
N ARG A 87 -7.09 8.22 -0.53
CA ARG A 87 -7.90 7.43 0.42
C ARG A 87 -7.70 5.93 0.25
N MET A 88 -7.56 5.45 -0.99
CA MET A 88 -7.49 4.01 -1.26
C MET A 88 -6.23 3.37 -0.70
N ILE A 89 -5.12 4.12 -0.61
CA ILE A 89 -3.83 3.56 -0.17
C ILE A 89 -3.47 3.96 1.26
N LEU A 90 -4.11 5.00 1.83
CA LEU A 90 -3.79 5.53 3.14
C LEU A 90 -3.76 4.47 4.27
N PRO A 91 -4.72 3.52 4.37
CA PRO A 91 -4.64 2.46 5.39
C PRO A 91 -3.43 1.54 5.20
N THR A 92 -3.05 1.26 3.95
CA THR A 92 -1.89 0.43 3.61
C THR A 92 -0.57 1.14 3.93
N VAL A 93 -0.48 2.45 3.68
CA VAL A 93 0.68 3.26 4.06
C VAL A 93 0.78 3.34 5.59
N ALA A 94 -0.30 3.68 6.27
CA ALA A 94 -0.34 3.84 7.73
C ALA A 94 -0.04 2.53 8.50
N SER A 95 -0.44 1.37 7.96
CA SER A 95 -0.15 0.08 8.60
C SER A 95 1.34 -0.26 8.52
N ARG A 96 2.05 0.10 7.44
CA ARG A 96 3.51 -0.10 7.32
C ARG A 96 4.28 0.78 8.29
N GLU A 97 3.92 2.05 8.39
CA GLU A 97 4.47 3.01 9.36
C GLU A 97 4.29 2.54 10.81
N THR A 98 3.23 1.75 11.04
CA THR A 98 2.99 1.13 12.35
C THR A 98 3.84 -0.11 12.59
N ALA A 99 4.09 -0.90 11.55
CA ALA A 99 4.90 -2.12 11.63
C ALA A 99 6.41 -1.81 11.77
N GLY A 100 6.94 -0.82 11.05
CA GLY A 100 8.37 -0.45 11.06
C GLY A 100 8.81 0.42 12.24
N ARG A 101 7.86 0.91 13.06
CA ARG A 101 8.10 1.92 14.12
C ARG A 101 9.15 1.53 15.17
N ASN A 102 9.41 0.23 15.35
CA ASN A 102 10.38 -0.28 16.33
C ASN A 102 11.76 -0.59 15.73
N ASP A 103 11.88 -0.71 14.42
CA ASP A 103 13.09 -1.21 13.78
C ASP A 103 14.23 -0.20 13.87
N TYR A 104 13.91 1.10 13.84
CA TYR A 104 14.88 2.18 14.04
C TYR A 104 15.27 2.39 15.50
N ALA A 105 14.39 2.10 16.46
CA ALA A 105 14.69 2.30 17.88
C ALA A 105 15.81 1.36 18.38
N MET A 106 15.99 0.22 17.72
CA MET A 106 17.00 -0.78 18.08
C MET A 106 18.37 -0.54 17.43
N GLN A 107 18.46 0.29 16.39
CA GLN A 107 19.69 0.54 15.63
C GLN A 107 20.58 1.57 16.34
N ALA A 108 21.91 1.39 16.31
CA ALA A 108 22.83 2.27 17.03
C ALA A 108 22.98 3.63 16.33
N GLU A 109 22.89 3.62 15.00
CA GLU A 109 23.10 4.76 14.11
C GLU A 109 21.98 5.80 14.21
N SER A 110 20.76 5.37 14.51
CA SER A 110 19.57 6.20 14.62
C SER A 110 19.36 6.78 16.04
N ARG A 111 20.02 6.23 17.08
CA ARG A 111 19.81 6.63 18.50
C ARG A 111 20.06 8.11 18.78
N HIS A 112 20.95 8.74 18.03
CA HIS A 112 21.29 10.16 18.18
C HIS A 112 20.59 11.07 17.17
N THR A 113 19.71 10.50 16.33
CA THR A 113 18.96 11.24 15.31
C THR A 113 17.54 11.53 15.77
N ARG A 114 16.84 12.42 15.06
CA ARG A 114 15.41 12.66 15.28
C ARG A 114 14.50 11.63 14.59
N MET A 115 15.07 10.68 13.84
CA MET A 115 14.34 9.74 12.99
C MET A 115 13.27 8.97 13.77
N THR A 116 13.64 8.35 14.90
CA THR A 116 12.68 7.63 15.75
C THR A 116 11.51 8.50 16.24
N ALA A 117 11.76 9.78 16.52
CA ALA A 117 10.70 10.71 16.91
C ALA A 117 9.83 11.13 15.71
N GLN A 118 10.44 11.28 14.54
CA GLN A 118 9.76 11.58 13.27
C GLN A 118 8.86 10.42 12.83
N GLU A 119 9.34 9.18 12.85
CA GLU A 119 8.56 7.96 12.58
C GLU A 119 7.32 7.83 13.48
N ARG A 120 7.50 8.09 14.78
CA ARG A 120 6.38 8.12 15.74
C ARG A 120 5.41 9.26 15.44
N SER A 121 5.88 10.36 14.87
CA SER A 121 5.03 11.46 14.45
C SER A 121 4.26 11.11 13.16
N HIS A 122 4.90 10.45 12.18
CA HIS A 122 4.27 10.02 10.92
C HIS A 122 3.07 9.13 11.20
N ALA A 123 3.29 8.05 11.96
CA ALA A 123 2.24 7.12 12.29
C ALA A 123 1.07 7.76 13.07
N ARG A 124 1.35 8.74 13.95
CA ARG A 124 0.31 9.49 14.68
C ARG A 124 -0.49 10.38 13.74
N VAL A 125 0.17 11.12 12.85
CA VAL A 125 -0.47 12.01 11.89
C VAL A 125 -1.36 11.21 10.93
N LEU A 126 -0.86 10.11 10.38
CA LEU A 126 -1.64 9.25 9.49
C LEU A 126 -2.84 8.61 10.19
N THR A 127 -2.67 8.13 11.42
CA THR A 127 -3.78 7.60 12.23
C THR A 127 -4.82 8.69 12.50
N ALA A 128 -4.39 9.93 12.79
CA ALA A 128 -5.30 11.06 12.99
C ALA A 128 -6.04 11.44 11.71
N MET A 129 -5.39 11.39 10.54
CA MET A 129 -6.03 11.61 9.25
C MET A 129 -7.13 10.58 8.95
N ILE A 130 -6.85 9.30 9.23
CA ILE A 130 -7.84 8.22 9.10
C ILE A 130 -9.05 8.52 10.00
N LYS A 131 -8.82 8.78 11.30
CA LYS A 131 -9.90 9.07 12.27
C LYS A 131 -10.69 10.33 11.96
N ARG A 132 -10.04 11.43 11.56
CA ARG A 132 -10.70 12.69 11.21
C ARG A 132 -11.66 12.52 10.04
N ARG A 133 -11.28 11.68 9.06
CA ARG A 133 -12.13 11.39 7.89
C ARG A 133 -13.28 10.42 8.21
N GLU A 134 -13.07 9.42 9.07
CA GLU A 134 -14.16 8.56 9.58
C GLU A 134 -15.24 9.37 10.31
N GLY A 135 -14.85 10.37 11.12
CA GLY A 135 -15.80 11.25 11.81
C GLY A 135 -16.55 12.24 10.90
N ALA A 136 -16.00 12.59 9.73
CA ALA A 136 -16.63 13.52 8.78
C ALA A 136 -17.64 12.83 7.84
N GLU A 137 -17.38 11.58 7.45
CA GLU A 137 -18.33 10.76 6.66
C GLU A 137 -19.30 9.95 7.54
N GLY A 138 -18.96 9.77 8.82
CA GLY A 138 -19.73 8.98 9.77
C GLY A 138 -21.04 9.60 10.26
N SER A 139 -21.38 10.86 9.96
CA SER A 139 -22.66 11.44 10.42
C SER A 139 -23.88 10.98 9.60
N GLU A 140 -23.67 10.60 8.33
CA GLU A 140 -24.71 10.07 7.44
C GLU A 140 -24.70 8.52 7.42
N LEU A 141 -23.52 7.90 7.51
CA LEU A 141 -23.38 6.44 7.59
C LEU A 141 -23.69 5.87 8.98
N ALA A 142 -23.40 6.57 10.09
CA ALA A 142 -23.72 6.08 11.43
C ALA A 142 -25.23 6.01 11.73
N ARG A 143 -26.07 6.72 10.97
CA ARG A 143 -27.53 6.55 11.04
C ARG A 143 -28.01 5.22 10.42
N VAL A 144 -27.22 4.65 9.51
CA VAL A 144 -27.42 3.30 8.96
C VAL A 144 -26.65 2.24 9.78
N GLU A 145 -25.54 2.64 10.41
CA GLU A 145 -24.61 1.78 11.17
C GLU A 145 -25.06 1.45 12.61
N GLY A 146 -26.32 1.70 12.96
CA GLY A 146 -26.95 1.17 14.17
C GLY A 146 -27.16 -0.35 14.17
N ARG A 147 -26.73 -1.07 13.12
CA ARG A 147 -26.84 -2.53 12.96
C ARG A 147 -25.47 -3.20 12.82
N HIS A 148 -24.55 -2.92 13.73
CA HIS A 148 -23.30 -3.67 13.87
C HIS A 148 -23.57 -5.08 14.41
N ARG A 149 -23.45 -6.10 13.55
CA ARG A 149 -22.56 -7.28 13.78
C ARG A 149 -22.48 -8.29 12.61
N ASN A 150 -23.36 -8.23 11.59
CA ASN A 150 -23.46 -9.33 10.60
C ASN A 150 -23.03 -9.00 9.15
N ILE A 151 -22.86 -7.73 8.77
CA ILE A 151 -22.62 -7.38 7.35
C ILE A 151 -21.12 -7.50 6.97
N GLY A 152 -20.21 -7.12 7.87
CA GLY A 152 -18.76 -7.18 7.60
C GLY A 152 -18.21 -8.61 7.42
N GLY A 153 -18.77 -9.59 8.13
CA GLY A 153 -18.34 -11.00 8.00
C GLY A 153 -18.69 -11.61 6.64
N ASN A 154 -19.85 -11.26 6.07
CA ASN A 154 -20.26 -11.83 4.80
C ASN A 154 -19.52 -11.21 3.62
N ALA A 155 -19.28 -9.89 3.64
CA ALA A 155 -18.49 -9.20 2.62
C ALA A 155 -17.01 -9.63 2.64
N LEU A 156 -16.41 -9.76 3.83
CA LEU A 156 -15.04 -10.27 3.98
C LEU A 156 -14.94 -11.72 3.51
N ARG A 157 -15.91 -12.57 3.86
CA ARG A 157 -15.96 -13.97 3.40
C ARG A 157 -16.08 -14.05 1.86
N ALA A 158 -16.93 -13.22 1.25
CA ALA A 158 -17.06 -13.15 -0.20
C ALA A 158 -15.77 -12.68 -0.86
N ALA A 159 -15.11 -11.66 -0.30
CA ALA A 159 -13.82 -11.18 -0.80
C ALA A 159 -12.70 -12.23 -0.67
N VAL A 160 -12.62 -12.96 0.44
CA VAL A 160 -11.61 -14.02 0.65
C VAL A 160 -11.87 -15.21 -0.28
N LEU A 161 -13.13 -15.66 -0.39
CA LEU A 161 -13.49 -16.75 -1.30
C LEU A 161 -13.25 -16.35 -2.77
N GLY A 162 -13.59 -15.12 -3.15
CA GLY A 162 -13.33 -14.59 -4.48
C GLY A 162 -11.84 -14.46 -4.79
N ALA A 163 -11.04 -13.94 -3.85
CA ALA A 163 -9.59 -13.88 -4.02
C ALA A 163 -8.95 -15.27 -4.14
N ASN A 164 -9.42 -16.24 -3.34
CA ASN A 164 -8.95 -17.61 -3.40
C ASN A 164 -9.30 -18.28 -4.74
N ASP A 165 -10.53 -18.11 -5.19
CA ASP A 165 -10.99 -18.65 -6.48
C ASP A 165 -10.27 -18.01 -7.67
N GLY A 166 -10.07 -16.69 -7.63
CA GLY A 166 -9.32 -15.95 -8.65
C GLY A 166 -7.85 -16.35 -8.73
N LEU A 167 -7.19 -16.58 -7.59
CA LEU A 167 -5.80 -17.07 -7.56
C LEU A 167 -5.69 -18.51 -8.09
N CYS A 168 -6.55 -19.41 -7.63
CA CYS A 168 -6.52 -20.81 -8.04
C CYS A 168 -6.81 -20.97 -9.54
N SER A 169 -7.86 -20.30 -10.03
CA SER A 169 -8.24 -20.34 -11.45
C SER A 169 -7.17 -19.72 -12.35
N ASN A 170 -6.58 -18.58 -11.96
CA ASN A 170 -5.53 -17.94 -12.76
C ASN A 170 -4.22 -18.74 -12.73
N LEU A 171 -3.86 -19.36 -11.61
CA LEU A 171 -2.71 -20.27 -11.54
C LEU A 171 -2.94 -21.49 -12.44
N ALA A 172 -4.12 -22.10 -12.39
CA ALA A 172 -4.47 -23.24 -13.25
C ALA A 172 -4.41 -22.86 -14.74
N LEU A 173 -4.91 -21.68 -15.11
CA LEU A 173 -4.80 -21.14 -16.47
C LEU A 173 -3.33 -20.97 -16.89
N VAL A 174 -2.53 -20.28 -16.08
CA VAL A 174 -1.11 -20.04 -16.37
C VAL A 174 -0.33 -21.35 -16.48
N MET A 175 -0.59 -22.31 -15.59
CA MET A 175 0.01 -23.65 -15.64
C MET A 175 -0.41 -24.43 -16.89
N GLY A 176 -1.69 -24.36 -17.29
CA GLY A 176 -2.19 -24.99 -18.50
C GLY A 176 -1.55 -24.42 -19.77
N VAL A 177 -1.44 -23.09 -19.85
CA VAL A 177 -0.77 -22.41 -20.97
C VAL A 177 0.72 -22.72 -20.97
N ALA A 178 1.39 -22.69 -19.80
CA ALA A 178 2.80 -23.06 -19.68
C ALA A 178 3.09 -24.53 -20.06
N GLY A 179 2.12 -25.43 -19.87
CA GLY A 179 2.22 -26.81 -20.34
C GLY A 179 2.06 -26.95 -21.87
N ALA A 180 1.39 -25.99 -22.52
CA ALA A 180 1.11 -25.99 -23.95
C ALA A 180 2.08 -25.15 -24.78
N THR A 181 2.83 -24.22 -24.17
CA THR A 181 3.81 -23.37 -24.86
C THR A 181 5.06 -23.10 -24.02
N THR A 182 6.19 -22.94 -24.68
CA THR A 182 7.45 -22.50 -24.07
C THR A 182 7.67 -20.99 -24.15
N SER A 183 6.76 -20.25 -24.78
CA SER A 183 6.86 -18.80 -24.97
C SER A 183 6.47 -18.04 -23.70
N SER A 184 7.47 -17.49 -22.98
CA SER A 184 7.23 -16.70 -21.77
C SER A 184 6.31 -15.48 -21.98
N PRO A 185 6.42 -14.71 -23.08
CA PRO A 185 5.47 -13.62 -23.35
C PRO A 185 4.03 -14.09 -23.49
N ALA A 186 3.80 -15.25 -24.13
CA ALA A 186 2.45 -15.80 -24.30
C ALA A 186 1.85 -16.22 -22.95
N ILE A 187 2.64 -16.84 -22.08
CA ILE A 187 2.22 -17.21 -20.71
C ILE A 187 1.85 -15.97 -19.89
N LEU A 188 2.66 -14.91 -19.97
CA LEU A 188 2.43 -13.67 -19.22
C LEU A 188 1.17 -12.93 -19.70
N ILE A 189 0.97 -12.84 -21.02
CA ILE A 189 -0.24 -12.24 -21.61
C ILE A 189 -1.47 -13.04 -21.19
N ALA A 190 -1.43 -14.37 -21.25
CA ALA A 190 -2.54 -15.22 -20.83
C ALA A 190 -2.88 -15.03 -19.35
N GLY A 191 -1.88 -14.95 -18.47
CA GLY A 191 -2.09 -14.70 -17.04
C GLY A 191 -2.69 -13.32 -16.75
N ILE A 192 -2.23 -12.26 -17.43
CA ILE A 192 -2.80 -10.92 -17.26
C ILE A 192 -4.23 -10.87 -17.80
N ALA A 193 -4.49 -11.46 -18.97
CA ALA A 193 -5.82 -11.54 -19.55
C ALA A 193 -6.78 -12.32 -18.64
N GLY A 194 -6.33 -13.43 -18.05
CA GLY A 194 -7.08 -14.21 -17.07
C GLY A 194 -7.44 -13.42 -15.82
N LEU A 195 -6.48 -12.67 -15.26
CA LEU A 195 -6.72 -11.80 -14.11
C LEU A 195 -7.76 -10.70 -14.40
N VAL A 196 -7.65 -10.03 -15.55
CA VAL A 196 -8.58 -8.97 -15.94
C VAL A 196 -9.98 -9.55 -16.18
N ALA A 197 -10.08 -10.64 -16.93
CA ALA A 197 -11.36 -11.32 -17.19
C ALA A 197 -12.03 -11.80 -15.89
N GLY A 198 -11.25 -12.41 -14.99
CA GLY A 198 -11.74 -12.87 -13.68
C GLY A 198 -12.23 -11.72 -12.82
N ALA A 199 -11.47 -10.61 -12.73
CA ALA A 199 -11.88 -9.44 -11.97
C ALA A 199 -13.17 -8.81 -12.52
N CYS A 200 -13.29 -8.67 -13.85
CA CYS A 200 -14.51 -8.17 -14.49
C CYS A 200 -15.71 -9.09 -14.22
N SER A 201 -15.54 -10.40 -14.31
CA SER A 201 -16.61 -11.38 -14.05
C SER A 201 -17.10 -11.29 -12.60
N MET A 202 -16.20 -11.17 -11.62
CA MET A 202 -16.57 -11.05 -10.21
C MET A 202 -17.27 -9.72 -9.91
N ALA A 203 -16.79 -8.62 -10.49
CA ALA A 203 -17.44 -7.31 -10.34
C ALA A 203 -18.86 -7.30 -10.92
N LEU A 204 -19.05 -7.90 -12.10
CA LEU A 204 -20.36 -8.06 -12.72
C LEU A 204 -21.27 -9.00 -11.90
N GLY A 205 -20.72 -10.10 -11.38
CA GLY A 205 -21.46 -11.03 -10.53
C GLY A 205 -22.00 -10.37 -9.26
N GLU A 206 -21.18 -9.56 -8.59
CA GLU A 206 -21.63 -8.79 -7.41
C GLU A 206 -22.69 -7.76 -7.79
N TRP A 207 -22.51 -7.04 -8.91
CA TRP A 207 -23.49 -6.05 -9.38
C TRP A 207 -24.85 -6.68 -9.69
N ILE A 208 -24.87 -7.83 -10.36
CA ILE A 208 -26.10 -8.59 -10.65
C ILE A 208 -26.73 -9.07 -9.34
N SER A 209 -25.93 -9.62 -8.41
CA SER A 209 -26.42 -10.10 -7.12
C SER A 209 -27.10 -8.99 -6.30
N VAL A 210 -26.50 -7.80 -6.26
CA VAL A 210 -27.06 -6.64 -5.56
C VAL A 210 -28.33 -6.14 -6.25
N THR A 211 -28.33 -6.08 -7.58
CA THR A 211 -29.50 -5.64 -8.36
C THR A 211 -30.68 -6.58 -8.15
N SER A 212 -30.47 -7.90 -8.24
CA SER A 212 -31.50 -8.92 -7.97
C SER A 212 -32.01 -8.87 -6.53
N SER A 213 -31.13 -8.63 -5.56
CA SER A 213 -31.53 -8.49 -4.14
C SER A 213 -32.39 -7.24 -3.90
N ARG A 214 -32.24 -6.19 -4.73
CA ARG A 214 -33.07 -4.97 -4.65
C ARG A 214 -34.43 -5.18 -5.29
N GLU A 215 -34.48 -5.87 -6.43
CA GLU A 215 -35.74 -6.18 -7.13
C GLU A 215 -36.64 -7.15 -6.34
N LEU A 216 -36.06 -8.04 -5.53
CA LEU A 216 -36.82 -8.94 -4.66
C LEU A 216 -37.29 -8.28 -3.34
N ALA A 217 -36.79 -7.08 -3.02
CA ALA A 217 -37.16 -6.32 -1.83
C ALA A 217 -38.25 -5.27 -2.09
N GLU A 218 -38.61 -5.03 -3.35
CA GLU A 218 -39.79 -4.28 -3.80
C GLU A 218 -41.00 -5.21 -4.01
#